data_AF-A0A1V5L305-F1
#
_entry.id   AF-A0A1V5L305-F1
#
_cell.length_a   1.000
_cell.length_b   1.000
_cell.length_c   1.000
_cell.angle_alpha   90.00
_cell.angle_beta   90.00
_cell.angle_gamma   90.00
#
_symmetry.space_group_name_H-M   'P 1'
#
loop_
_entity.id
_entity.type
_entity.pdbx_description
1 polymer ?
#
loop_
_entity_poly.entity_id
_entity_poly.type
_entity_poly.pdbx_seq_one_letter_code
_entity_poly.pdbx_strand_id
1 'polypeptide(L)' 'MITLALPGNKPVYFKHLVLDYNGTPACDGSLIAGVEKKLNQLAELLDVHILTALWTVQIFLLRY' A
#
# COMPACT_ATOMS: atom_id res chain seq x y z
N MET A 1 -5.59 -10.58 -4.70
CA MET A 1 -4.26 -11.18 -4.44
C MET A 1 -3.44 -11.04 -5.71
N ILE A 2 -2.13 -10.81 -5.65
CA ILE A 2 -1.25 -10.78 -6.84
C ILE A 2 -0.35 -12.01 -6.86
N THR A 3 -0.28 -12.70 -8.00
CA THR A 3 0.58 -13.89 -8.18
C THR A 3 1.65 -13.59 -9.22
N LEU A 4 2.91 -13.85 -8.89
CA LEU A 4 4.04 -13.71 -9.81
C LEU A 4 4.70 -15.09 -10.04
N ALA A 5 4.72 -15.52 -11.30
CA ALA A 5 5.47 -16.70 -11.71
C ALA A 5 6.86 -16.26 -12.19
N LEU A 6 7.89 -16.59 -11.41
CA LEU A 6 9.28 -16.36 -11.78
C LEU A 6 9.85 -17.64 -12.41
N PRO A 7 10.53 -17.56 -13.57
CA PRO A 7 11.14 -18.74 -14.19
C PRO A 7 12.07 -19.48 -13.23
N GLY A 8 11.91 -20.80 -13.13
CA GLY A 8 12.73 -21.65 -12.24
C GLY A 8 12.33 -21.64 -10.76
N ASN A 9 11.35 -20.83 -10.36
CA ASN A 9 10.90 -20.71 -8.97
C ASN A 9 9.43 -21.13 -8.80
N LYS A 10 9.04 -21.41 -7.56
CA LYS A 10 7.62 -21.54 -7.20
C LYS A 10 6.93 -20.18 -7.33
N PRO A 11 5.64 -20.14 -7.69
CA PRO A 11 4.87 -18.89 -7.72
C PRO A 11 4.91 -18.19 -6.37
N VAL A 12 5.06 -16.87 -6.39
CA VAL A 12 5.01 -16.01 -5.20
C VAL A 12 3.66 -15.32 -5.15
N TYR A 13 3.07 -15.27 -3.95
CA TYR A 13 1.75 -14.69 -3.72
C TYR A 13 1.87 -13.48 -2.81
N PHE A 14 1.43 -12.33 -3.30
CA PHE A 14 1.36 -11.09 -2.53
C PHE A 14 -0.08 -10.87 -2.06
N LYS A 15 -0.21 -10.67 -0.75
CA LYS A 15 -1.48 -10.35 -0.09
C LYS A 15 -1.49 -8.95 0.51
N HIS A 16 -0.35 -8.49 1.04
CA HIS A 16 -0.26 -7.23 1.77
C HIS A 16 0.64 -6.26 1.03
N LEU A 17 0.19 -5.01 0.90
CA LEU A 17 1.00 -3.86 0.50
C LEU A 17 1.17 -2.97 1.72
N VAL A 18 2.41 -2.67 2.09
CA VAL A 18 2.71 -1.79 3.23
C VAL A 18 3.49 -0.58 2.74
N LEU A 19 3.01 0.62 3.04
CA LEU A 19 3.58 1.89 2.59
C LEU A 19 3.83 2.82 3.78
N ASP A 20 4.95 3.54 3.79
CA ASP A 20 5.11 4.72 4.64
C ASP A 20 4.28 5.87 4.08
N TYR A 21 3.64 6.68 4.93
CA TYR A 21 2.75 7.76 4.50
C TYR A 21 3.52 8.97 3.97
N ASN A 22 4.55 9.42 4.71
CA ASN A 22 5.31 10.60 4.33
C ASN A 22 6.46 10.22 3.40
N GLY A 23 6.63 10.94 2.28
CA GLY A 23 7.71 10.70 1.34
C GLY A 23 7.46 9.54 0.34
N THR A 24 6.26 8.93 0.36
CA THR A 24 5.85 7.93 -0.65
C THR A 24 4.50 8.29 -1.32
N PRO A 25 3.33 8.15 -0.66
CA PRO A 25 2.05 8.60 -1.22
C PRO A 25 1.72 10.07 -0.93
N ALA A 26 2.38 10.71 0.05
CA ALA A 26 2.09 12.08 0.48
C ALA A 26 3.35 12.97 0.56
N CYS A 27 3.18 14.26 0.26
CA CYS A 27 4.15 15.33 0.51
C CYS A 27 3.53 16.32 1.50
N ASP A 28 4.28 16.68 2.55
CA ASP A 28 3.81 17.61 3.60
C ASP A 28 2.45 17.23 4.21
N GLY A 29 2.23 15.93 4.40
CA GLY A 29 1.00 15.38 4.99
C GLY A 29 -0.20 15.29 4.04
N SER A 30 -0.08 15.80 2.80
CA SER A 30 -1.13 15.73 1.79
C SER A 30 -0.84 14.66 0.75
N LEU A 31 -1.83 13.80 0.46
CA LEU A 31 -1.72 12.81 -0.61
C LEU A 31 -1.44 13.49 -1.96
N ILE A 32 -0.48 12.93 -2.71
CA ILE A 32 -0.19 13.38 -4.06
C ILE A 32 -1.42 13.09 -4.94
N ALA A 33 -1.81 14.05 -5.76
CA ALA A 33 -2.97 13.94 -6.64
C ALA A 33 -2.94 12.63 -7.47
N GLY A 34 -4.02 11.87 -7.42
CA GLY A 34 -4.17 10.60 -8.14
C GLY A 34 -3.57 9.38 -7.45
N VAL A 35 -2.83 9.53 -6.33
CA VAL A 35 -2.34 8.39 -5.54
C VAL A 35 -3.49 7.64 -4.89
N GLU A 36 -4.47 8.34 -4.33
CA GLU A 36 -5.67 7.74 -3.74
C GLU A 36 -6.36 6.75 -4.70
N LYS A 37 -6.62 7.19 -5.94
CA LYS A 37 -7.23 6.34 -6.97
C LYS A 37 -6.41 5.07 -7.23
N LYS A 38 -5.08 5.17 -7.27
CA LYS A 38 -4.19 4.02 -7.49
C LYS A 38 -4.18 3.09 -6.28
N LEU A 39 -4.20 3.63 -5.08
CA LEU A 39 -4.28 2.84 -3.84
C LEU A 39 -5.60 2.08 -3.79
N ASN A 40 -6.71 2.69 -4.19
CA ASN A 40 -8.01 2.03 -4.24
C ASN A 40 -8.03 0.88 -5.26
N GLN A 41 -7.45 1.07 -6.44
CA GLN A 41 -7.28 -0.01 -7.42
C GLN A 41 -6.40 -1.16 -6.89
N LEU A 42 -5.36 -0.84 -6.12
CA LEU A 42 -4.52 -1.84 -5.48
C LEU A 42 -5.24 -2.54 -4.32
N ALA A 43 -6.14 -1.85 -3.61
CA ALA A 43 -6.93 -2.40 -2.52
C ALA A 43 -7.93 -3.49 -2.98
N GLU A 44 -8.39 -3.44 -4.23
CA GLU A 44 -9.16 -4.53 -4.85
C GLU A 44 -8.35 -5.83 -4.95
N LEU A 45 -7.02 -5.72 -4.98
CA LEU A 45 -6.10 -6.83 -5.18
C LEU A 45 -5.28 -7.17 -3.93
N LEU A 46 -5.05 -6.25 -3.01
CA LEU A 46 -4.14 -6.42 -1.89
C LEU A 46 -4.75 -5.77 -0.64
N ASP A 47 -4.44 -6.31 0.52
CA ASP A 47 -4.66 -5.61 1.79
C ASP A 47 -3.62 -4.49 1.90
N VAL A 48 -4.05 -3.25 1.67
CA VAL A 48 -3.18 -2.06 1.72
C VAL A 48 -3.11 -1.53 3.15
N HIS A 49 -1.88 -1.34 3.65
CA HIS A 49 -1.57 -0.81 4.97
C HIS A 49 -0.70 0.43 4.82
N ILE A 50 -1.12 1.53 5.43
CA ILE A 50 -0.33 2.76 5.48
C ILE A 50 0.18 2.94 6.90
N LEU A 51 1.49 3.05 7.03
CA LEU A 51 2.20 3.33 8.27
C LEU A 51 2.63 4.79 8.28
N THR A 52 2.48 5.47 9.41
CA THR A 52 2.96 6.84 9.58
C THR A 52 3.76 6.94 10.87
N ALA A 53 4.90 7.62 10.81
CA ALA A 53 5.78 7.86 11.94
C ALA A 53 5.48 9.21 12.63
N LEU A 54 4.21 9.48 12.95
CA LEU A 54 3.89 10.43 14.03
C LEU A 54 4.11 9.72 15.38
N TRP A 55 4.27 10.44 16.49
CA TRP A 55 4.53 9.91 17.85
C TRP A 55 3.48 8.90 18.39
N THR A 56 2.57 8.44 17.54
CA THR A 56 1.68 7.31 17.72
C THR A 56 1.58 6.58 16.37
N VAL A 57 1.96 5.30 16.33
CA VAL A 57 1.71 4.45 15.15
C VAL A 57 0.22 4.22 15.06
N GLN A 58 -0.48 5.00 14.25
CA GLN A 58 -1.87 4.71 13.88
C GLN A 58 -1.85 3.90 12.59
N ILE A 59 -2.23 2.63 12.68
CA ILE A 59 -2.58 1.83 11.51
C ILE A 59 -3.92 2.38 11.01
N PHE A 60 -3.87 3.27 10.03
CA PHE A 60 -5.08 3.61 9.29
C PHE A 60 -5.35 2.47 8.32
N LEU A 61 -6.23 1.57 8.73
CA LEU A 61 -6.98 0.73 7.79
C LEU A 61 -7.93 1.69 7.05
N LEU A 62 -7.41 2.36 6.03
CA LEU A 62 -8.24 2.96 5.01
C LEU A 62 -8.87 1.81 4.24
N ARG A 63 -9.96 1.27 4.78
CA ARG A 63 -10.90 0.45 4.03
C ARG A 63 -11.68 1.41 3.15
N TYR A 64 -11.15 1.65 1.96
CA TYR A 64 -11.94 2.11 0.84
C TYR A 64 -12.70 0.93 0.22
#